data_AF-A0A6A8ACX9-F1
#
_entry.id   AF-A0A6A8ACX9-F1
#
_cell.length_a   1.000
_cell.length_b   1.000
_cell.length_c   1.000
_cell.angle_alpha   90.00
_cell.angle_beta   90.00
_cell.angle_gamma   90.00
#
_symmetry.space_group_name_H-M   'P 1'
#
loop_
_entity.id
_entity.type
_entity.pdbx_description
1 polymer ?
#
loop_
_entity_poly.entity_id
_entity_poly.type
_entity_poly.pdbx_seq_one_letter_code
_entity_poly.pdbx_strand_id
1 'polypeptide(L)'
;MRDHFICSVCGIRHEGLITDRAYKLPDDVWSIPEAERSQKAKFDSDLCQLGERFFMRCVLRVPFSDCSGAFGWGVWAEVDWPTFERYLDLYEVDGSAEPAHRGLLANEIPGYPQSLGKGVLINFGTASKRPTICLTSEDDSQLAEEQRRGMDHTRHLEIIASIEAAN
;
A
#
# COMPACT_ATOMS: atom_id res chain seq x y z
N MET A 1 -7.56 -5.15 27.62
CA MET A 1 -6.11 -5.34 27.54
C MET A 1 -5.56 -4.06 26.91
N ARG A 2 -4.55 -3.40 27.51
CA ARG A 2 -3.98 -2.19 26.88
C ARG A 2 -2.95 -2.67 25.86
N ASP A 3 -3.44 -2.86 24.64
CA ASP A 3 -2.60 -3.27 23.53
C ASP A 3 -1.67 -2.11 23.19
N HIS A 4 -0.42 -2.45 22.89
CA HIS A 4 0.64 -1.49 22.62
C HIS A 4 1.49 -2.04 21.48
N PHE A 5 2.01 -1.15 20.64
CA PHE A 5 2.90 -1.53 19.54
C PHE A 5 4.16 -0.67 19.52
N ILE A 6 5.22 -1.20 18.92
CA ILE A 6 6.45 -0.44 18.66
C ILE A 6 6.40 0.05 17.22
N CYS A 7 6.47 1.37 17.02
CA CYS A 7 6.48 1.95 15.69
C CYS A 7 7.79 1.63 14.96
N SER A 8 7.71 1.06 13.75
CA SER A 8 8.89 0.74 12.93
C SER A 8 9.61 1.98 12.37
N VAL A 9 9.00 3.17 12.49
CA VAL A 9 9.56 4.45 12.02
C VAL A 9 10.32 5.16 13.14
N CYS A 10 9.78 5.24 14.36
CA CYS A 10 10.38 6.00 15.45
C CYS A 10 10.94 5.15 16.61
N GLY A 11 10.62 3.84 16.66
CA GLY A 11 11.07 2.92 17.71
C GLY A 11 10.41 3.12 19.07
N ILE A 12 9.40 4.00 19.19
CA ILE A 12 8.70 4.29 20.45
C ILE A 12 7.48 3.35 20.60
N ARG A 13 7.13 3.05 21.86
CA ARG A 13 5.92 2.32 22.23
C ARG A 13 4.71 3.26 22.22
N HIS A 14 3.71 2.92 21.42
CA HIS A 14 2.42 3.62 21.37
C HIS A 14 1.34 2.78 22.05
N GLU A 15 0.40 3.43 22.74
CA GLU A 15 -0.83 2.77 23.22
C GLU A 15 -1.82 2.63 22.04
N GLY A 16 -2.49 1.49 21.97
CA GLY A 16 -3.44 1.16 20.91
C GLY A 16 -2.96 0.02 20.00
N LEU A 17 -3.83 -0.33 19.07
CA LEU A 17 -3.54 -1.29 18.01
C LEU A 17 -2.75 -0.61 16.88
N ILE A 18 -1.96 -1.38 16.13
CA ILE A 18 -1.31 -0.87 14.92
C ILE A 18 -2.37 -0.36 13.94
N THR A 19 -2.15 0.82 13.36
CA THR A 19 -3.07 1.41 12.37
C THR A 19 -2.39 1.62 11.02
N ASP A 20 -1.13 1.22 10.90
CA ASP A 20 -0.41 1.26 9.64
C ASP A 20 0.55 0.07 9.51
N ARG A 21 0.71 -0.41 8.28
CA ARG A 21 1.74 -1.39 7.90
C ARG A 21 2.22 -1.07 6.49
N ALA A 22 3.52 -1.11 6.28
CA ALA A 22 4.10 -0.84 4.97
C ALA A 22 5.02 -1.97 4.48
N TYR A 23 4.88 -2.29 3.20
CA TYR A 23 5.77 -3.16 2.47
C TYR A 23 7.04 -2.42 2.10
N LYS A 24 8.17 -3.11 2.16
CA LYS A 24 9.47 -2.56 1.74
C LYS A 24 9.60 -2.53 0.23
N LEU A 25 9.04 -3.52 -0.46
CA LEU A 25 9.16 -3.73 -1.91
C LEU A 25 7.90 -4.38 -2.48
N PRO A 26 7.70 -4.34 -3.81
CA PRO A 26 6.76 -5.23 -4.49
C PRO A 26 7.10 -6.69 -4.21
N ASP A 27 6.10 -7.58 -4.13
CA ASP A 27 6.29 -8.98 -3.76
C ASP A 27 7.23 -9.71 -4.74
N ASP A 28 7.08 -9.44 -6.04
CA ASP A 28 7.94 -10.03 -7.07
C ASP A 28 9.41 -9.67 -6.86
N VAL A 29 9.71 -8.43 -6.44
CA VAL A 29 11.08 -7.99 -6.16
C VAL A 29 11.56 -8.51 -4.81
N TRP A 30 10.67 -8.60 -3.82
CA TRP A 30 10.96 -9.17 -2.52
C TRP A 30 11.33 -10.66 -2.62
N SER A 31 10.69 -11.41 -3.52
CA SER A 31 10.93 -12.84 -3.78
C SER A 31 12.32 -13.16 -4.33
N ILE A 32 13.00 -12.16 -4.93
CA ILE A 32 14.38 -12.31 -5.40
C ILE A 32 15.31 -12.42 -4.19
N PRO A 33 16.26 -13.38 -4.18
CA PRO A 33 17.26 -13.49 -3.14
C PRO A 33 17.96 -12.16 -2.88
N GLU A 34 18.09 -11.77 -1.61
CA GLU A 34 18.58 -10.44 -1.23
C GLU A 34 19.94 -10.10 -1.86
N ALA A 35 20.85 -11.07 -1.94
CA ALA A 35 22.17 -10.90 -2.54
C ALA A 35 22.15 -10.59 -4.05
N GLU A 36 21.09 -10.97 -4.75
CA GLU A 36 20.91 -10.74 -6.20
C GLU A 36 20.00 -9.55 -6.50
N ARG A 37 19.25 -9.07 -5.50
CA ARG A 37 18.13 -8.15 -5.71
C ARG A 37 18.56 -6.84 -6.36
N SER A 38 19.64 -6.21 -5.90
CA SER A 38 20.16 -4.96 -6.45
C SER A 38 20.79 -5.13 -7.85
N GLN A 39 21.05 -6.35 -8.29
CA GLN A 39 21.51 -6.63 -9.66
C GLN A 39 20.33 -6.76 -10.63
N LYS A 40 19.17 -7.23 -10.15
CA LYS A 40 17.98 -7.49 -10.97
C LYS A 40 16.95 -6.35 -10.94
N ALA A 41 16.90 -5.58 -9.87
CA ALA A 41 15.96 -4.49 -9.68
C ALA A 41 16.66 -3.22 -9.18
N LYS A 42 16.10 -2.07 -9.57
CA LYS A 42 16.45 -0.76 -9.01
C LYS A 42 15.30 -0.30 -8.14
N PHE A 43 15.58 0.14 -6.92
CA PHE A 43 14.52 0.57 -6.01
C PHE A 43 15.04 1.53 -4.95
N ASP A 44 14.14 2.39 -4.48
CA ASP A 44 14.33 3.24 -3.32
C ASP A 44 13.09 3.18 -2.40
N SER A 45 12.85 4.23 -1.61
CA SER A 45 11.72 4.29 -0.69
C SER A 45 10.36 4.44 -1.37
N ASP A 46 10.29 4.84 -2.64
CA ASP A 46 9.07 5.27 -3.32
C ASP A 46 8.94 4.72 -4.75
N LEU A 47 10.05 4.34 -5.39
CA LEU A 47 10.13 3.89 -6.77
C LEU A 47 10.82 2.54 -6.86
N CYS A 48 10.37 1.69 -7.79
CA CYS A 48 10.99 0.41 -8.06
C CYS A 48 10.83 0.01 -9.54
N GLN A 49 11.87 -0.59 -10.11
CA GLN A 49 11.92 -1.10 -11.46
C GLN A 49 12.50 -2.52 -11.46
N LEU A 50 11.80 -3.46 -12.11
CA LEU A 50 12.25 -4.83 -12.36
C LEU A 50 12.16 -5.10 -13.87
N GLY A 51 13.29 -5.02 -14.57
CA GLY A 51 13.30 -5.08 -16.04
C GLY A 51 12.47 -3.94 -16.66
N GLU A 52 11.43 -4.29 -17.42
CA GLU A 52 10.49 -3.35 -18.06
C GLU A 52 9.22 -3.09 -17.22
N ARG A 53 9.18 -3.58 -15.98
CA ARG A 53 8.06 -3.38 -15.06
C ARG A 53 8.37 -2.26 -14.07
N PHE A 54 7.41 -1.38 -13.87
CA PHE A 54 7.56 -0.17 -13.07
C PHE A 54 6.57 -0.19 -11.91
N PHE A 55 7.06 0.13 -10.72
CA PHE A 55 6.28 0.08 -9.50
C PHE A 55 6.47 1.38 -8.73
N MET A 56 5.37 1.89 -8.19
CA MET A 56 5.36 3.07 -7.35
C MET A 56 4.75 2.75 -6.00
N ARG A 57 5.29 3.35 -4.94
CA ARG A 57 4.78 3.21 -3.59
C ARG A 57 3.55 4.08 -3.40
N CYS A 58 2.51 3.50 -2.84
CA CYS A 58 1.24 4.16 -2.61
C CYS A 58 0.70 3.85 -1.20
N VAL A 59 -0.37 4.54 -0.84
CA VAL A 59 -1.10 4.31 0.39
C VAL A 59 -2.53 3.87 0.05
N LEU A 60 -2.87 2.64 0.41
CA LEU A 60 -4.24 2.16 0.46
C LEU A 60 -4.79 2.43 1.86
N ARG A 61 -5.93 3.11 1.96
CA ARG A 61 -6.58 3.37 3.25
C ARG A 61 -7.87 2.56 3.35
N VAL A 62 -8.07 1.91 4.49
CA VAL A 62 -9.32 1.25 4.89
C VAL A 62 -9.89 2.01 6.09
N PRO A 63 -10.99 2.76 5.95
CA PRO A 63 -11.53 3.55 7.05
C PRO A 63 -12.01 2.67 8.20
N PHE A 64 -12.04 3.22 9.42
CA PHE A 64 -12.74 2.56 10.52
C PHE A 64 -14.22 2.97 10.49
N SER A 65 -15.13 2.01 10.70
CA SER A 65 -16.58 2.27 10.67
C SER A 65 -17.13 2.73 12.02
N ASP A 66 -16.43 2.44 13.11
CA ASP A 66 -16.87 2.69 14.50
C ASP A 66 -16.06 3.76 15.23
N CYS A 67 -14.96 4.25 14.64
CA CYS A 67 -14.16 5.34 15.16
C CYS A 67 -13.56 6.19 14.04
N SER A 68 -12.94 7.32 14.41
CA SER A 68 -12.26 8.17 13.43
C SER A 68 -10.92 7.56 13.01
N GLY A 69 -10.59 7.71 11.73
CA GLY A 69 -9.31 7.28 11.18
C GLY A 69 -9.45 6.15 10.18
N ALA A 70 -8.31 5.56 9.82
CA ALA A 70 -8.22 4.47 8.85
C ALA A 70 -6.99 3.63 9.14
N PHE A 71 -7.03 2.37 8.73
CA PHE A 71 -5.84 1.55 8.60
C PHE A 71 -5.11 1.88 7.29
N GLY A 72 -3.83 2.23 7.40
CA GLY A 72 -2.97 2.58 6.27
C GLY A 72 -2.09 1.42 5.82
N TRP A 73 -2.32 0.94 4.61
CA TRP A 73 -1.45 -0.02 3.94
C TRP A 73 -0.50 0.72 3.00
N GLY A 74 0.79 0.75 3.36
CA GLY A 74 1.85 1.21 2.46
C GLY A 74 2.21 0.10 1.48
N VAL A 75 1.65 0.15 0.27
CA VAL A 75 1.75 -0.92 -0.74
C VAL A 75 2.41 -0.41 -2.01
N TRP A 76 2.73 -1.31 -2.91
CA TRP A 76 3.25 -1.01 -4.23
C TRP A 76 2.18 -1.26 -5.29
N ALA A 77 2.14 -0.42 -6.31
CA ALA A 77 1.32 -0.62 -7.50
C ALA A 77 2.23 -0.71 -8.73
N GLU A 78 2.02 -1.75 -9.55
CA GLU A 78 2.60 -1.84 -10.88
C GLU A 78 1.82 -0.95 -11.85
N VAL A 79 2.55 -0.17 -12.64
CA VAL A 79 2.01 0.80 -13.60
C VAL A 79 2.74 0.71 -14.93
N ASP A 80 2.12 1.26 -15.97
CA ASP A 80 2.80 1.45 -17.25
C ASP A 80 3.84 2.57 -17.19
N TRP A 81 4.73 2.60 -18.19
CA TRP A 81 5.77 3.62 -18.27
C TRP A 81 5.21 5.05 -18.31
N PRO A 82 4.16 5.39 -19.11
CA PRO A 82 3.62 6.74 -19.11
C PRO A 82 3.13 7.22 -17.74
N THR A 83 2.47 6.36 -16.97
CA THR A 83 2.05 6.70 -15.60
C THR A 83 3.25 6.87 -14.67
N PHE A 84 4.25 6.00 -14.78
CA PHE A 84 5.47 6.09 -13.98
C PHE A 84 6.26 7.37 -14.26
N GLU A 85 6.47 7.69 -15.53
CA GLU A 85 7.14 8.92 -15.98
C GLU A 85 6.35 10.15 -15.53
N ARG A 86 5.02 10.14 -15.69
CA ARG A 86 4.16 11.23 -15.20
C ARG A 86 4.28 11.44 -13.69
N TYR A 87 4.44 10.36 -12.92
CA TYR A 87 4.67 10.46 -11.49
C TYR A 87 6.02 11.09 -11.16
N LEU A 88 7.08 10.78 -11.92
CA LEU A 88 8.39 11.41 -11.76
C LEU A 88 8.34 12.92 -12.03
N ASP A 89 7.66 13.33 -13.11
CA ASP A 89 7.47 14.75 -13.45
C ASP A 89 6.76 15.52 -12.34
N LEU A 90 5.86 14.84 -11.63
CA LEU A 90 5.01 15.43 -10.60
C LEU A 90 5.51 15.19 -9.17
N TYR A 91 6.67 14.55 -9.00
CA TYR A 91 7.14 14.07 -7.70
C TYR A 91 7.34 15.21 -6.68
N GLU A 92 7.90 16.34 -7.12
CA GLU A 92 8.16 17.52 -6.28
C GLU A 92 7.14 18.65 -6.46
N VAL A 93 6.06 18.41 -7.22
CA VAL A 93 5.00 19.40 -7.47
C VAL A 93 3.63 18.85 -7.07
N ASP A 94 2.60 19.69 -7.13
CA ASP A 94 1.25 19.25 -6.82
C ASP A 94 0.62 18.48 -8.01
N GLY A 95 0.57 17.16 -7.89
CA GLY A 95 -0.12 16.27 -8.83
C GLY A 95 -1.55 15.94 -8.44
N SER A 96 -2.11 16.51 -7.36
CA SER A 96 -3.40 16.09 -6.81
C SER A 96 -4.62 16.38 -7.70
N ALA A 97 -4.46 17.24 -8.70
CA ALA A 97 -5.47 17.54 -9.71
C ALA A 97 -5.43 16.60 -10.93
N GLU A 98 -4.43 15.72 -11.03
CA GLU A 98 -4.33 14.78 -12.15
C GLU A 98 -5.50 13.77 -12.14
N PRO A 99 -5.93 13.32 -13.33
CA PRO A 99 -6.84 12.18 -13.44
C PRO A 99 -6.26 10.94 -12.74
N ALA A 100 -7.15 10.06 -12.28
CA ALA A 100 -6.72 8.78 -11.73
C ALA A 100 -6.05 7.92 -12.82
N HIS A 101 -4.92 7.33 -12.47
CA HIS A 101 -4.21 6.37 -13.30
C HIS A 101 -4.61 4.94 -12.95
N ARG A 102 -4.48 4.01 -13.90
CA ARG A 102 -4.70 2.58 -13.64
C ARG A 102 -3.40 1.90 -13.24
N GLY A 103 -3.50 0.89 -12.39
CA GLY A 103 -2.40 0.01 -12.06
C GLY A 103 -2.89 -1.31 -11.49
N LEU A 104 -1.95 -2.14 -11.07
CA LEU A 104 -2.19 -3.43 -10.42
C LEU A 104 -1.53 -3.43 -9.04
N LEU A 105 -2.24 -3.90 -8.01
CA LEU A 105 -1.65 -4.05 -6.69
C LEU A 105 -0.51 -5.08 -6.73
N ALA A 106 0.68 -4.70 -6.28
CA ALA A 106 1.90 -5.51 -6.37
C ALA A 106 2.29 -6.18 -5.04
N ASN A 107 1.35 -6.24 -4.08
CA ASN A 107 1.52 -6.94 -2.81
C ASN A 107 0.28 -7.78 -2.48
N GLU A 108 0.51 -8.95 -1.90
CA GLU A 108 -0.49 -9.78 -1.22
C GLU A 108 -0.66 -9.29 0.23
N ILE A 109 -1.86 -8.81 0.58
CA ILE A 109 -2.15 -8.16 1.85
C ILE A 109 -2.68 -9.19 2.87
N PRO A 110 -2.03 -9.38 4.03
CA PRO A 110 -2.56 -10.22 5.10
C PRO A 110 -3.98 -9.82 5.48
N GLY A 111 -4.84 -10.83 5.58
CA GLY A 111 -6.28 -10.64 5.86
C GLY A 111 -7.12 -10.36 4.61
N TYR A 112 -6.51 -10.18 3.43
CA TYR A 112 -7.18 -9.97 2.15
C TYR A 112 -6.56 -10.87 1.06
N PRO A 113 -6.92 -12.16 1.02
CA PRO A 113 -6.37 -13.08 0.05
C PRO A 113 -6.71 -12.66 -1.39
N GLN A 114 -5.83 -13.02 -2.32
CA GLN A 114 -5.92 -12.70 -3.75
C GLN A 114 -5.90 -11.20 -4.03
N SER A 115 -5.16 -10.43 -3.22
CA SER A 115 -5.00 -9.00 -3.47
C SER A 115 -3.95 -8.70 -4.53
N LEU A 116 -2.91 -9.54 -4.63
CA LEU A 116 -1.88 -9.39 -5.65
C LEU A 116 -2.50 -9.43 -7.07
N GLY A 117 -2.15 -8.46 -7.89
CA GLY A 117 -2.66 -8.30 -9.26
C GLY A 117 -4.04 -7.66 -9.37
N LYS A 118 -4.67 -7.25 -8.26
CA LYS A 118 -5.97 -6.55 -8.34
C LYS A 118 -5.85 -5.19 -9.03
N GLY A 119 -6.82 -4.89 -9.90
CA GLY A 119 -6.93 -3.60 -10.56
C GLY A 119 -7.21 -2.47 -9.58
N VAL A 120 -6.42 -1.41 -9.64
CA VAL A 120 -6.53 -0.23 -8.79
C VAL A 120 -6.56 1.05 -9.60
N LEU A 121 -7.16 2.08 -9.01
CA LEU A 121 -7.06 3.48 -9.43
C LEU A 121 -6.09 4.19 -8.49
N ILE A 122 -5.13 4.89 -9.08
CA ILE A 122 -4.06 5.60 -8.40
C ILE A 122 -4.32 7.10 -8.54
N ASN A 123 -4.48 7.79 -7.43
CA ASN A 123 -4.58 9.25 -7.39
C ASN A 123 -3.27 9.83 -6.86
N PHE A 124 -2.67 10.73 -7.62
CA PHE A 124 -1.46 11.40 -7.19
C PHE A 124 -1.72 12.35 -6.03
N GLY A 125 -0.68 12.59 -5.24
CA GLY A 125 -0.73 13.49 -4.11
C GLY A 125 -0.19 14.88 -4.45
N THR A 126 -0.23 15.75 -3.45
CA THR A 126 0.63 16.94 -3.40
C THR A 126 2.10 16.52 -3.28
N ALA A 127 3.06 17.41 -3.55
CA ALA A 127 4.51 17.14 -3.44
C ALA A 127 4.98 16.44 -2.13
N SER A 128 4.27 16.63 -1.02
CA SER A 128 4.60 16.02 0.28
C SER A 128 3.83 14.73 0.61
N LYS A 129 2.98 14.25 -0.30
CA LYS A 129 2.09 13.11 -0.07
C LYS A 129 2.29 12.05 -1.13
N ARG A 130 2.48 10.81 -0.66
CA ARG A 130 2.44 9.63 -1.53
C ARG A 130 1.08 9.50 -2.22
N PRO A 131 1.05 8.97 -3.45
CA PRO A 131 -0.16 8.60 -4.14
C PRO A 131 -1.04 7.65 -3.32
N THR A 132 -2.34 7.75 -3.51
CA THR A 132 -3.32 6.87 -2.86
C THR A 132 -3.92 5.91 -3.86
N ILE A 133 -4.27 4.71 -3.41
CA ILE A 133 -4.97 3.75 -4.26
C ILE A 133 -6.36 3.40 -3.76
N CYS A 134 -7.27 3.27 -4.72
CA CYS A 134 -8.61 2.76 -4.54
C CYS A 134 -8.83 1.53 -5.41
N LEU A 135 -9.49 0.51 -4.87
CA LEU A 135 -9.97 -0.61 -5.66
C LEU A 135 -11.07 -0.13 -6.60
N THR A 136 -11.18 -0.75 -7.76
CA THR A 136 -12.22 -0.38 -8.73
C THR A 136 -13.63 -0.63 -8.18
N SER A 137 -14.62 0.08 -8.72
CA SER A 137 -16.03 -0.10 -8.33
C SER A 137 -16.60 -1.48 -8.64
N GLU A 138 -15.97 -2.19 -9.59
CA GLU A 138 -16.35 -3.54 -10.02
C GLU A 138 -15.73 -4.63 -9.13
N ASP A 139 -14.78 -4.28 -8.27
CA ASP A 139 -14.17 -5.21 -7.33
C ASP A 139 -15.10 -5.43 -6.12
N ASP A 140 -15.53 -6.68 -5.96
CA ASP A 140 -16.44 -7.20 -4.93
C ASP A 140 -15.70 -7.92 -3.78
N SER A 141 -14.37 -7.88 -3.77
CA SER A 141 -13.62 -8.47 -2.66
C SER A 141 -13.82 -7.71 -1.36
N GLN A 142 -13.55 -8.42 -0.26
CA GLN A 142 -13.60 -7.87 1.08
C GLN A 142 -12.75 -6.60 1.24
N LEU A 143 -11.56 -6.53 0.63
CA LEU A 143 -10.71 -5.33 0.67
C LEU A 143 -11.40 -4.13 0.04
N ALA A 144 -12.06 -4.33 -1.10
CA ALA A 144 -12.76 -3.27 -1.82
C ALA A 144 -14.02 -2.83 -1.06
N GLU A 145 -14.75 -3.77 -0.45
CA GLU A 145 -15.90 -3.47 0.41
C GLU A 145 -15.51 -2.68 1.65
N GLU A 146 -14.49 -3.14 2.38
CA GLU A 146 -13.99 -2.49 3.60
C GLU A 146 -13.35 -1.14 3.28
N GLN A 147 -12.70 -0.97 2.13
CA GLN A 147 -12.24 0.36 1.70
C GLN A 147 -13.41 1.35 1.49
N ARG A 148 -14.57 0.87 1.03
CA ARG A 148 -15.75 1.72 0.78
C ARG A 148 -16.60 1.97 2.02
N ARG A 149 -16.75 0.98 2.89
CA ARG A 149 -17.69 0.98 4.03
C ARG A 149 -17.01 1.09 5.39
N GLY A 150 -15.72 0.85 5.42
CA GLY A 150 -14.92 0.74 6.63
C GLY A 150 -14.95 -0.64 7.26
N MET A 151 -14.00 -0.87 8.15
CA MET A 151 -13.90 -2.05 8.99
C MET A 151 -14.14 -1.66 10.46
N ASP A 152 -14.79 -2.55 11.21
CA ASP A 152 -15.03 -2.34 12.64
C ASP A 152 -13.84 -2.81 13.49
N HIS A 153 -13.92 -2.59 14.81
CA HIS A 153 -12.89 -3.00 15.75
C HIS A 153 -12.62 -4.51 15.75
N THR A 154 -13.64 -5.34 15.57
CA THR A 154 -13.47 -6.81 15.52
C THR A 154 -12.63 -7.18 14.30
N ARG A 155 -12.98 -6.62 13.14
CA ARG A 155 -12.24 -6.82 11.91
C ARG A 155 -10.82 -6.28 12.00
N HIS A 156 -10.59 -5.15 12.68
CA HIS A 156 -9.25 -4.63 12.93
C HIS A 156 -8.36 -5.63 13.70
N LEU A 157 -8.90 -6.30 14.72
CA LEU A 157 -8.18 -7.35 15.45
C LEU A 157 -7.83 -8.56 14.57
N GLU A 158 -8.72 -8.97 13.66
CA GLU A 158 -8.44 -10.04 12.68
C GLU A 158 -7.31 -9.67 11.72
N ILE A 159 -7.26 -8.41 11.27
CA ILE A 159 -6.17 -7.90 10.43
C ILE A 159 -4.84 -7.98 11.18
N ILE A 160 -4.81 -7.63 12.46
CA ILE A 160 -3.59 -7.70 13.29
C ILE A 160 -3.13 -9.14 13.45
N ALA A 161 -4.04 -10.06 13.76
CA ALA A 161 -3.71 -11.48 13.84
C ALA A 161 -3.17 -12.01 12.49
N SER A 162 -3.74 -11.58 11.37
CA SER A 162 -3.26 -11.93 10.03
C SER A 162 -1.86 -11.37 9.75
N ILE A 163 -1.60 -10.15 10.18
CA ILE A 163 -0.30 -9.48 10.10
C ILE A 163 0.77 -10.26 10.88
N GLU A 164 0.45 -10.68 12.10
CA GLU A 164 1.36 -11.43 12.97
C GLU A 164 1.65 -12.82 12.41
N ALA A 165 0.66 -13.49 11.82
CA ALA A 165 0.82 -14.80 11.20
C ALA A 165 1.67 -14.79 9.90
N ALA A 166 1.80 -13.62 9.25
CA ALA A 166 2.53 -13.45 8.01
C ALA A 166 4.01 -13.04 8.18
N ASN A 167 4.46 -12.81 9.41
CA ASN A 167 5.84 -12.45 9.75
C ASN A 167 6.66 -13.68 10.17
#